data_AF-A0AAC8Y0U7-F1
#
_entry.id   AF-A0AAC8Y0U7-F1
#
_cell.length_a   1.000
_cell.length_b   1.000
_cell.length_c   1.000
_cell.angle_alpha   90.00
_cell.angle_beta   90.00
_cell.angle_gamma   90.00
#
_symmetry.space_group_name_H-M   'P 1'
#
loop_
_entity.id
_entity.type
_entity.pdbx_description
1 polymer ?
#
loop_
_entity_poly.entity_id
_entity_poly.type
_entity_poly.pdbx_seq_one_letter_code
_entity_poly.pdbx_strand_id
1 'polypeptide(L)'
;MEIMAIYYKDGFYNDENGGYVPQGAVEITEQTYRTLLEGQSAGKQIIADRMGKPILIEPQPSQAQELKDGEWIERVDLSGMKNKRHRSLV
;
A
#
# COMPACT_ATOMS: atom_id res chain seq x y z
N MET A 1 9.85 11.50 -29.47
CA MET A 1 9.79 10.83 -28.17
C MET A 1 8.88 9.65 -28.38
N GLU A 2 9.41 8.44 -28.22
CA GLU A 2 8.61 7.22 -28.27
C GLU A 2 7.58 7.29 -27.13
N ILE A 3 6.31 7.18 -27.47
CA ILE A 3 5.22 7.11 -26.50
C ILE A 3 5.19 5.67 -25.97
N MET A 4 5.92 5.38 -24.91
CA MET A 4 5.86 4.05 -24.27
C MET A 4 4.43 3.81 -23.79
N ALA A 5 3.78 2.76 -24.33
CA ALA A 5 2.48 2.32 -23.86
C ALA A 5 2.67 1.59 -22.53
N ILE A 6 2.11 2.14 -21.46
CA ILE A 6 2.20 1.59 -20.11
C ILE A 6 0.82 1.10 -19.70
N TYR A 7 0.76 -0.11 -19.17
CA TYR A 7 -0.48 -0.74 -18.74
C TYR A 7 -0.41 -1.08 -17.27
N TYR A 8 -1.56 -1.03 -16.58
CA TYR A 8 -1.65 -1.37 -15.16
C TYR A 8 -2.64 -2.50 -14.92
N LYS A 9 -2.21 -3.50 -14.14
CA LYS A 9 -3.04 -4.56 -13.57
C LYS A 9 -2.33 -5.18 -12.37
N ASP A 10 -2.59 -4.69 -11.16
CA ASP A 10 -1.89 -5.12 -9.94
C ASP A 10 -0.35 -4.95 -10.03
N GLY A 11 0.11 -4.11 -10.96
CA GLY A 11 1.49 -4.00 -11.40
C GLY A 11 1.58 -3.27 -12.74
N PHE A 12 2.77 -2.83 -13.13
CA PHE A 12 3.01 -2.14 -14.39
C PHE A 12 3.54 -3.09 -15.47
N TYR A 13 3.04 -2.93 -16.69
CA TYR A 13 3.39 -3.74 -17.86
C TYR A 13 3.61 -2.85 -19.08
N ASN A 14 4.38 -3.34 -20.04
CA ASN A 14 4.49 -2.79 -21.40
C ASN A 14 4.54 -3.95 -22.40
N ASP A 15 4.26 -3.64 -23.67
CA ASP A 15 4.31 -4.57 -24.80
C ASP A 15 5.58 -4.42 -25.65
N GLU A 16 6.50 -3.56 -25.23
CA GLU A 16 7.78 -3.32 -25.91
C GLU A 16 8.72 -4.53 -25.81
N ASN A 17 9.55 -4.75 -26.84
CA ASN A 17 10.60 -5.78 -26.87
C ASN A 17 10.09 -7.21 -26.59
N GLY A 18 8.86 -7.53 -27.00
CA GLY A 18 8.23 -8.83 -26.71
C GLY A 18 7.65 -8.90 -25.29
N GLY A 19 7.40 -7.75 -24.67
CA GLY A 19 6.70 -7.60 -23.41
C GLY A 19 5.28 -8.17 -23.46
N TYR A 20 4.77 -8.52 -22.29
CA TYR A 20 3.45 -9.13 -22.14
C TYR A 20 2.54 -8.22 -21.31
N VAL A 21 1.36 -7.94 -21.86
CA VAL A 21 0.30 -7.21 -21.19
C VAL A 21 -0.83 -8.17 -20.87
N PRO A 22 -1.18 -8.37 -19.58
CA PRO A 22 -2.25 -9.27 -19.20
C PRO A 22 -3.62 -8.74 -19.66
N GLN A 23 -4.53 -9.65 -20.01
CA GLN A 23 -5.89 -9.29 -20.38
C GLN A 23 -6.57 -8.49 -19.26
N GLY A 24 -7.22 -7.38 -19.63
CA GLY A 24 -7.89 -6.48 -18.68
C GLY A 24 -6.96 -5.50 -17.99
N ALA A 25 -5.68 -5.41 -18.38
CA ALA A 25 -4.84 -4.29 -18.01
C ALA A 25 -5.36 -3.00 -18.65
N VAL A 26 -5.25 -1.90 -17.92
CA VAL A 26 -5.71 -0.59 -18.37
C VAL A 26 -4.50 0.23 -18.81
N GLU A 27 -4.53 0.74 -20.03
CA GLU A 27 -3.52 1.67 -20.53
C GLU A 27 -3.55 2.98 -19.73
N ILE A 28 -2.37 3.47 -19.36
CA ILE A 28 -2.15 4.73 -18.65
C ILE A 28 -1.13 5.59 -19.40
N THR A 29 -1.27 6.90 -19.22
CA THR A 29 -0.29 7.83 -19.79
C THR A 29 1.04 7.79 -19.03
N GLU A 30 2.14 8.16 -19.69
CA GLU A 30 3.44 8.31 -19.04
C GLU A 30 3.40 9.27 -17.83
N GLN A 31 2.63 10.36 -17.94
CA GLN A 31 2.44 11.31 -16.85
C GLN A 31 1.76 10.65 -15.64
N THR A 32 0.72 9.85 -15.89
CA THR A 32 0.05 9.06 -14.83
C THR A 32 1.04 8.10 -14.19
N TYR A 33 1.81 7.36 -14.98
CA TYR A 33 2.83 6.44 -14.49
C TYR A 33 3.85 7.13 -13.56
N ARG A 34 4.40 8.28 -13.98
CA ARG A 34 5.35 9.07 -13.17
C ARG A 34 4.73 9.52 -11.85
N THR A 35 3.52 10.08 -11.88
CA THR A 35 2.81 10.51 -10.67
C THR A 35 2.57 9.35 -9.70
N LEU A 36 2.24 8.16 -10.20
CA LEU A 36 2.06 6.96 -9.38
C LEU A 36 3.38 6.54 -8.71
N LEU A 37 4.50 6.57 -9.44
CA LEU A 37 5.82 6.24 -8.88
C LEU A 37 6.30 7.25 -7.83
N GLU A 38 6.06 8.53 -8.06
CA GLU A 38 6.34 9.60 -7.09
C GLU A 38 5.52 9.40 -5.82
N GLY A 39 4.22 9.13 -5.95
CA GLY A 39 3.34 8.84 -4.83
C GLY A 39 3.79 7.61 -4.04
N GLN A 40 4.16 6.53 -4.72
CA GLN A 40 4.69 5.33 -4.08
C GLN A 40 5.99 5.63 -3.31
N SER A 41 6.89 6.40 -3.91
CA SER A 41 8.15 6.81 -3.27
C SER A 41 7.92 7.73 -2.05
N ALA A 42 6.81 8.47 -2.03
CA ALA A 42 6.37 9.26 -0.88
C ALA A 42 5.65 8.42 0.20
N GLY A 43 5.56 7.11 0.05
CA GLY A 43 4.96 6.19 1.03
C GLY A 43 3.49 5.84 0.77
N LYS A 44 2.88 6.31 -0.33
CA LYS A 44 1.52 5.95 -0.72
C LYS A 44 1.47 4.55 -1.34
N GLN A 45 0.29 3.94 -1.33
CA GLN A 45 0.06 2.69 -2.03
C GLN A 45 -0.64 2.95 -3.36
N ILE A 46 -0.26 2.17 -4.38
CA ILE A 46 -0.97 2.16 -5.67
C ILE A 46 -1.93 0.98 -5.64
N ILE A 47 -3.22 1.26 -5.83
CA ILE A 47 -4.26 0.23 -5.95
C ILE A 47 -5.09 0.45 -7.22
N ALA A 48 -5.73 -0.61 -7.70
CA ALA A 48 -6.73 -0.50 -8.76
C ALA A 48 -8.07 0.04 -8.18
N ASP A 49 -8.68 1.00 -8.86
CA ASP A 49 -10.07 1.38 -8.61
C ASP A 49 -11.05 0.34 -9.17
N ARG A 50 -12.35 0.61 -9.04
CA ARG A 50 -13.43 -0.28 -9.54
C ARG A 50 -13.40 -0.50 -11.06
N MET A 51 -12.71 0.36 -11.81
CA MET A 51 -12.55 0.29 -13.25
C MET A 51 -11.18 -0.28 -13.66
N GLY A 52 -10.35 -0.70 -12.70
CA GLY A 52 -8.99 -1.19 -12.95
C GLY A 52 -7.94 -0.09 -13.13
N LYS A 53 -8.30 1.19 -12.92
CA LYS A 53 -7.35 2.30 -13.05
C LYS A 53 -6.51 2.44 -11.78
N PRO A 54 -5.19 2.61 -11.90
CA PRO A 54 -4.34 2.83 -10.75
C PRO A 54 -4.64 4.18 -10.10
N ILE A 55 -4.85 4.16 -8.78
CA ILE A 55 -5.01 5.34 -7.93
C ILE A 55 -4.03 5.27 -6.76
N LEU A 56 -3.62 6.44 -6.27
CA LEU A 56 -2.83 6.57 -5.06
C LEU A 56 -3.75 6.67 -3.84
N ILE A 57 -3.47 5.85 -2.84
CA ILE A 57 -4.09 5.95 -1.53
C ILE A 57 -3.01 6.11 -0.46
N GLU A 58 -3.33 6.84 0.61
CA GLU A 58 -2.50 6.80 1.80
C GLU A 58 -2.42 5.34 2.30
N PRO A 59 -1.25 4.91 2.81
CA PRO A 59 -1.13 3.57 3.35
C PRO A 59 -2.15 3.45 4.47
N GLN A 60 -3.05 2.46 4.34
CA GLN A 60 -3.95 2.20 5.44
C GLN A 60 -3.11 1.75 6.64
N PRO A 61 -3.31 2.34 7.83
CA PRO A 61 -2.71 1.77 9.02
C PRO A 61 -3.20 0.33 9.11
N SER A 62 -2.28 -0.63 8.96
CA SER A 62 -2.62 -2.03 9.17
C SER A 62 -3.29 -2.17 10.55
N GLN A 63 -4.25 -3.08 10.69
CA GLN A 63 -5.09 -3.29 11.89
C GLN A 63 -4.33 -3.61 13.19
N ALA A 64 -3.04 -3.31 13.28
CA ALA A 64 -2.24 -3.35 14.50
C ALA A 64 -2.43 -2.12 15.42
N GLN A 65 -3.27 -1.14 15.09
CA GLN A 65 -3.41 0.09 15.88
C GLN A 65 -4.89 0.39 16.18
N GLU A 66 -5.42 -0.29 17.20
CA GLU A 66 -6.66 0.09 17.86
C GLU A 66 -6.37 1.31 18.75
N LEU A 67 -6.71 2.51 18.27
CA LEU A 67 -6.76 3.73 19.08
C LEU A 67 -7.93 3.61 20.06
N LYS A 68 -7.64 3.22 21.31
CA LYS A 68 -8.57 3.42 22.43
C LYS A 68 -8.26 4.76 23.08
N ASP A 69 -9.20 5.69 22.99
CA ASP A 69 -9.26 6.93 23.78
C ASP A 69 -8.04 7.86 23.73
N GLY A 70 -7.41 8.00 22.55
CA GLY A 70 -6.49 9.12 22.29
C GLY A 70 -5.09 9.02 22.89
N GLU A 71 -4.68 7.86 23.41
CA GLU A 71 -3.29 7.62 23.83
C GLU A 71 -2.62 6.52 23.02
N TRP A 72 -1.36 6.77 22.61
CA TRP A 72 -0.51 5.79 21.94
C TRP A 72 -0.05 4.73 22.94
N ILE A 73 -0.72 3.57 22.96
CA ILE A 73 -0.24 2.41 23.72
C ILE A 73 0.63 1.52 22.83
N GLU A 74 1.95 1.67 22.96
CA GLU A 74 2.92 0.70 22.48
C GLU A 74 2.74 -0.60 23.29
N ARG A 75 2.20 -1.66 22.66
CA ARG A 75 2.19 -2.97 23.33
C ARG A 75 3.61 -3.52 23.32
N VAL A 76 4.32 -3.37 24.43
CA VAL A 76 5.44 -4.24 24.79
C VAL A 76 4.93 -5.68 24.69
N ASP A 77 5.56 -6.50 23.85
CA ASP A 77 5.23 -7.91 23.70
C ASP A 77 5.37 -8.63 25.06
N LEU A 78 4.26 -8.96 25.69
CA LEU A 78 4.21 -9.72 26.94
C LEU A 78 4.09 -11.23 26.72
N SER A 79 4.33 -11.75 25.50
CA SER A 79 4.32 -13.20 25.23
C SER A 79 5.32 -13.99 26.10
N GLY A 80 6.27 -13.31 26.75
CA GLY A 80 7.20 -13.88 27.73
C GLY A 80 6.84 -13.74 29.22
N MET A 81 5.83 -12.98 29.63
CA MET A 81 5.61 -12.68 31.06
C MET A 81 4.53 -13.56 31.70
N LYS A 82 4.86 -14.85 31.90
CA LYS A 82 4.25 -15.64 32.97
C LYS A 82 4.81 -15.20 34.32
N ASN A 83 4.19 -14.24 34.97
CA ASN A 83 4.06 -14.26 36.44
C ASN A 83 2.91 -13.40 36.94
N LYS A 84 1.87 -14.10 37.40
CA LYS A 84 0.94 -13.60 38.41
C LYS A 84 1.76 -13.01 39.56
N ARG A 85 1.47 -11.77 39.96
CA ARG A 85 1.29 -11.42 41.36
C ARG A 85 0.53 -10.10 41.46
N HIS A 86 -0.74 -10.24 41.84
CA HIS A 86 -1.55 -9.21 42.46
C HIS A 86 -0.73 -8.53 43.57
N ARG A 87 -0.61 -7.21 43.53
CA ARG A 87 -0.43 -6.43 44.75
C ARG A 87 -1.27 -5.17 44.67
N SER A 88 -2.41 -5.24 45.35
CA SER A 88 -3.27 -4.11 45.67
C SER A 88 -2.45 -3.08 46.44
N LEU A 89 -2.56 -1.81 46.06
CA LEU A 89 -2.05 -0.69 46.85
C LEU A 89 -3.00 -0.46 48.02
N VAL A 90 -2.47 -0.57 49.24
CA VAL A 90 -2.87 0.22 50.41
C VAL A 90 -1.58 0.73 51.04
#